data_AF-A0A6L5QCA5-F1
#
_entry.id   AF-A0A6L5QCA5-F1
#
_cell.length_a   1.000
_cell.length_b   1.000
_cell.length_c   1.000
_cell.angle_alpha   90.00
_cell.angle_beta   90.00
_cell.angle_gamma   90.00
#
_symmetry.space_group_name_H-M   'P 1'
#
loop_
_entity.id
_entity.type
_entity.pdbx_description
1 polymer ?
#
loop_
_entity_poly.entity_id
_entity_poly.type
_entity_poly.pdbx_seq_one_letter_code
_entity_poly.pdbx_strand_id
1 'polypeptide(L)'
;MKQLKNSTAIKAWLALLLFWVAGASWAAQVAGTIVQLSGPLMAKRSDGAVRILSMKSEVESGDTLVTEKNTYAMVKFIDNSEITLKPSTTFKVENFSYDADKPDGDAASFNLVKGGLRSVTGLLGKRNKEKFSMKTPSATIGIRGTTFIAEWVEPSEQAVAQAAAARQAWLMASTAGLGDSYPVQPLMLAQANIPPLPGNSGRLAPGLYVQVIDGLINLTNKGGSLNFAAGQFGFTPTIAQPPVIVPQNPGMQFTPPPVFNAPTGQTTPGNTATKSNTVDCEVR
;
A
#
# COMPACT_ATOMS: atom_id res chain seq x y z
N MET A 1 -21.91 36.40 52.98
CA MET A 1 -21.13 36.37 51.71
C MET A 1 -19.64 36.52 52.07
N LYS A 2 -18.88 35.41 52.13
CA LYS A 2 -17.44 35.45 52.43
C LYS A 2 -16.67 35.56 51.12
N GLN A 3 -16.09 36.72 50.88
CA GLN A 3 -15.17 37.03 49.78
C GLN A 3 -14.00 36.04 49.78
N LEU A 4 -13.88 35.27 48.71
CA LEU A 4 -12.72 34.43 48.42
C LEU A 4 -11.53 35.36 48.11
N LYS A 5 -10.64 35.53 49.09
CA LYS A 5 -9.36 36.24 48.91
C LYS A 5 -8.59 35.57 47.77
N ASN A 6 -8.23 36.38 46.76
CA ASN A 6 -7.40 36.00 45.61
C ASN A 6 -6.14 35.25 46.05
N SER A 7 -6.23 33.92 46.12
CA SER A 7 -5.13 33.07 46.56
C SER A 7 -4.28 32.71 45.35
N THR A 8 -3.16 33.42 45.21
CA THR A 8 -2.10 33.12 44.23
C THR A 8 -1.67 31.65 44.27
N ALA A 9 -1.78 31.00 45.44
CA ALA A 9 -1.54 29.57 45.61
C ALA A 9 -2.54 28.68 44.84
N ILE A 10 -3.84 29.04 44.80
CA ILE A 10 -4.83 28.26 44.05
C ILE A 10 -4.56 28.37 42.54
N LYS A 11 -4.19 29.57 42.07
CA LYS A 11 -3.79 29.78 40.67
C LYS A 11 -2.50 29.01 40.31
N ALA A 12 -1.54 28.94 41.23
CA ALA A 12 -0.30 28.17 41.05
C ALA A 12 -0.56 26.67 40.99
N TRP A 13 -1.45 26.15 41.85
CA TRP A 13 -1.84 24.74 41.82
C TRP A 13 -2.64 24.37 40.57
N LEU A 14 -3.52 25.26 40.10
CA LEU A 14 -4.25 25.06 38.84
C LEU A 14 -3.33 25.11 37.61
N ALA A 15 -2.31 25.96 37.63
CA ALA A 15 -1.28 26.01 36.60
C ALA A 15 -0.37 24.77 36.60
N LEU A 16 -0.04 24.23 37.78
CA LEU A 16 0.75 23.00 37.91
C LEU A 16 -0.04 21.77 37.42
N LEU A 17 -1.35 21.72 37.70
CA LEU A 17 -2.25 20.68 37.19
C LEU A 17 -2.45 20.77 35.67
N LEU A 18 -2.55 21.98 35.11
CA LEU A 18 -2.61 22.17 33.65
C LEU A 18 -1.30 21.75 32.96
N PHE A 19 -0.15 21.89 33.63
CA PHE A 19 1.15 21.50 33.08
C PHE A 19 1.34 19.97 33.04
N TRP A 20 0.65 19.20 33.88
CA TRP A 20 0.72 17.73 33.90
C TRP A 20 -0.15 17.05 32.84
N VAL A 21 -1.19 17.72 32.34
CA VAL A 21 -2.07 17.18 31.28
C VAL A 21 -1.50 17.40 29.87
N ALA A 22 -0.51 18.30 29.72
CA ALA A 22 0.05 18.67 28.41
C ALA A 22 1.13 17.71 27.86
N GLY A 23 1.47 16.62 28.58
CA GLY A 23 2.66 15.81 28.28
C GLY A 23 2.42 14.41 27.69
N ALA A 24 1.17 13.96 27.50
CA ALA A 24 0.91 12.65 26.92
C ALA A 24 1.09 12.68 25.39
N SER A 25 2.34 12.80 24.93
CA SER A 25 2.68 12.44 23.56
C SER A 25 2.48 10.94 23.43
N TRP A 26 1.32 10.53 22.90
CA TRP A 26 1.07 9.14 22.55
C TRP A 26 2.07 8.75 21.47
N ALA A 27 3.13 8.04 21.87
CA ALA A 27 4.03 7.41 20.93
C ALA A 27 3.21 6.43 20.08
N ALA A 28 3.21 6.63 18.77
CA ALA A 28 2.53 5.72 17.86
C ALA A 28 3.14 4.33 18.00
N GLN A 29 2.30 3.29 18.03
CA GLN A 29 2.75 1.91 18.17
C GLN A 29 3.64 1.52 16.97
N VAL A 30 4.82 0.96 17.26
CA VAL A 30 5.70 0.41 16.23
C VAL A 30 5.00 -0.75 15.55
N ALA A 31 4.79 -0.62 14.25
CA ALA A 31 4.15 -1.63 13.41
C ALA A 31 5.18 -2.62 12.84
N GLY A 32 6.38 -2.14 12.53
CA GLY A 32 7.43 -2.96 11.92
C GLY A 32 8.78 -2.27 11.78
N THR A 33 9.68 -2.93 11.06
CA THR A 33 11.07 -2.49 10.84
C THR A 33 11.47 -2.68 9.38
N ILE A 34 12.25 -1.75 8.84
CA ILE A 34 12.86 -1.89 7.51
C ILE A 34 13.99 -2.91 7.58
N VAL A 35 13.79 -4.07 6.95
CA VAL A 35 14.77 -5.18 6.94
C VAL A 35 15.61 -5.21 5.68
N GLN A 36 15.13 -4.65 4.57
CA GLN A 36 15.89 -4.45 3.34
C GLN A 36 15.50 -3.13 2.68
N LEU A 37 16.47 -2.42 2.13
CA LEU A 37 16.27 -1.13 1.48
C LEU A 37 17.28 -0.98 0.34
N SER A 38 16.80 -0.54 -0.81
CA SER A 38 17.61 -0.21 -1.98
C SER A 38 17.02 1.06 -2.59
N GLY A 39 17.56 2.23 -2.21
CA GLY A 39 17.11 3.55 -2.68
C GLY A 39 16.50 4.42 -1.58
N PRO A 40 16.09 5.67 -1.89
CA PRO A 40 15.49 6.59 -0.92
C PRO A 40 14.07 6.18 -0.49
N LEU A 41 13.87 6.03 0.82
CA LEU A 41 12.56 5.77 1.43
C LEU A 41 12.21 6.90 2.41
N MET A 42 10.99 7.40 2.33
CA MET A 42 10.46 8.39 3.25
C MET A 42 9.24 7.84 3.99
N ALA A 43 9.06 8.24 5.24
CA ALA A 43 7.83 8.08 5.99
C ALA A 43 7.24 9.45 6.30
N LYS A 44 5.97 9.64 5.94
CA LYS A 44 5.18 10.80 6.30
C LYS A 44 4.21 10.41 7.41
N ARG A 45 4.36 11.02 8.58
CA ARG A 45 3.50 10.78 9.74
C ARG A 45 2.17 11.53 9.60
N SER A 46 1.17 11.12 10.38
CA SER A 46 -0.14 11.77 10.48
C SER A 46 -0.10 13.25 10.87
N ASP A 47 0.93 13.70 11.60
CA ASP A 47 1.18 15.10 11.96
C ASP A 47 1.79 15.93 10.80
N GLY A 48 2.08 15.30 9.66
CA GLY A 48 2.68 15.91 8.48
C GLY A 48 4.21 15.90 8.49
N ALA A 49 4.86 15.45 9.56
CA ALA A 49 6.32 15.32 9.62
C ALA A 49 6.81 14.28 8.61
N VAL A 50 7.91 14.58 7.93
CA VAL A 50 8.56 13.68 6.97
C VAL A 50 9.89 13.24 7.55
N ARG A 51 10.11 11.92 7.57
CA ARG A 51 11.35 11.28 8.00
C ARG A 51 11.93 10.48 6.84
N ILE A 52 13.25 10.55 6.68
CA ILE A 52 13.96 9.62 5.80
C ILE A 52 14.18 8.33 6.58
N LEU A 53 13.74 7.21 6.02
CA LEU A 53 13.96 5.89 6.59
C LEU A 53 15.18 5.23 5.97
N SER A 54 15.84 4.42 6.79
CA SER A 54 17.00 3.63 6.42
C SER A 54 16.81 2.18 6.89
N MET A 55 17.78 1.31 6.58
CA MET A 55 17.83 -0.02 7.17
C MET A 55 17.69 0.03 8.69
N LYS A 56 16.91 -0.89 9.27
CA LYS A 56 16.59 -0.99 10.70
C LYS A 56 15.75 0.16 11.26
N SER A 57 15.32 1.12 10.44
CA SER A 57 14.38 2.15 10.90
C SER A 57 13.03 1.52 11.20
N GLU A 58 12.37 2.04 12.24
CA GLU A 58 11.04 1.61 12.64
C GLU A 58 9.97 2.28 11.76
N VAL A 59 8.89 1.54 11.53
CA VAL A 59 7.67 2.01 10.88
C VAL A 59 6.57 2.02 11.92
N GLU A 60 5.92 3.16 12.11
CA GLU A 60 4.87 3.34 13.10
C GLU A 60 3.48 3.16 12.45
N SER A 61 2.49 2.75 13.24
CA SER A 61 1.10 2.79 12.82
C SER A 61 0.68 4.23 12.55
N GLY A 62 0.08 4.48 11.38
CA GLY A 62 -0.26 5.82 10.86
C GLY A 62 0.73 6.36 9.83
N ASP A 63 1.93 5.77 9.70
CA ASP A 63 2.94 6.22 8.73
C ASP A 63 2.51 5.94 7.28
N THR A 64 2.83 6.90 6.41
CA THR A 64 2.75 6.75 4.94
C THR A 64 4.16 6.63 4.37
N LEU A 65 4.50 5.43 3.93
CA LEU A 65 5.76 5.10 3.28
C LEU A 65 5.72 5.49 1.79
N VAL A 66 6.76 6.18 1.34
CA VAL A 66 6.92 6.64 -0.04
C VAL A 66 8.27 6.16 -0.57
N THR A 67 8.23 5.27 -1.56
CA THR A 67 9.42 4.82 -2.29
C THR A 67 9.62 5.68 -3.53
N GLU A 68 10.85 6.19 -3.70
CA GLU A 68 11.22 6.96 -4.88
C GLU A 68 11.40 6.09 -6.13
N LYS A 69 11.71 6.73 -7.26
CA LYS A 69 12.12 6.03 -8.49
C LYS A 69 13.30 5.10 -8.17
N ASN A 70 13.23 3.87 -8.67
CA ASN A 70 14.21 2.80 -8.42
C ASN A 70 14.38 2.38 -6.95
N THR A 71 13.42 2.68 -6.08
CA THR A 71 13.48 2.27 -4.67
C THR A 71 12.71 0.98 -4.39
N TYR A 72 13.37 0.01 -3.76
CA TYR A 72 12.70 -1.13 -3.14
C TYR A 72 12.89 -1.06 -1.62
N ALA A 73 11.85 -1.39 -0.87
CA ALA A 73 11.90 -1.47 0.58
C ALA A 73 11.13 -2.71 1.05
N MET A 74 11.70 -3.47 1.99
CA MET A 74 11.02 -4.57 2.66
C MET A 74 10.80 -4.19 4.12
N VAL A 75 9.53 -4.13 4.50
CA VAL A 75 9.09 -3.92 5.88
C VAL A 75 8.74 -5.27 6.46
N LYS A 76 9.35 -5.62 7.59
CA LYS A 76 8.94 -6.76 8.41
C LYS A 76 8.15 -6.25 9.60
N PHE A 77 6.91 -6.70 9.73
CA PHE A 77 6.02 -6.31 10.82
C PHE A 77 6.23 -7.20 12.03
N ILE A 78 5.74 -6.75 13.19
CA ILE A 78 5.87 -7.46 14.47
C ILE A 78 5.12 -8.81 14.50
N ASP A 79 4.16 -9.04 13.60
CA ASP A 79 3.46 -10.33 13.42
C ASP A 79 4.21 -11.31 12.51
N ASN A 80 5.45 -10.98 12.11
CA ASN A 80 6.25 -11.67 11.09
C ASN A 80 5.67 -11.60 9.66
N SER A 81 4.71 -10.73 9.38
CA SER A 81 4.36 -10.42 7.99
C SER A 81 5.44 -9.58 7.32
N GLU A 82 5.56 -9.72 6.01
CA GLU A 82 6.52 -8.98 5.21
C GLU A 82 5.81 -8.29 4.05
N ILE A 83 6.09 -6.99 3.88
CA ILE A 83 5.62 -6.22 2.73
C ILE A 83 6.82 -5.65 2.01
N THR A 84 7.01 -6.08 0.77
CA THR A 84 8.04 -5.54 -0.13
C THR A 84 7.40 -4.54 -1.09
N LEU A 85 7.78 -3.27 -0.97
CA LEU A 85 7.32 -2.16 -1.79
C LEU A 85 8.15 -2.06 -3.08
N LYS A 86 7.47 -1.85 -4.21
CA LYS A 86 8.09 -1.53 -5.51
C LYS A 86 8.50 -0.05 -5.58
N PRO A 87 9.29 0.33 -6.58
CA PRO A 87 9.51 1.74 -6.92
C PRO A 87 8.21 2.52 -7.12
N SER A 88 8.25 3.81 -6.82
CA SER A 88 7.12 4.73 -7.02
C SER A 88 5.83 4.34 -6.27
N THR A 89 5.98 3.73 -5.09
CA THR A 89 4.87 3.23 -4.28
C THR A 89 4.57 4.19 -3.13
N THR A 90 3.29 4.44 -2.91
CA THR A 90 2.80 5.13 -1.71
C THR A 90 1.91 4.18 -0.95
N PHE A 91 2.37 3.81 0.24
CA PHE A 91 1.78 2.77 1.07
C PHE A 91 1.59 3.30 2.48
N LYS A 92 0.36 3.23 3.00
CA LYS A 92 0.04 3.71 4.34
C LYS A 92 -0.32 2.55 5.26
N VAL A 93 0.28 2.56 6.44
CA VAL A 93 -0.09 1.70 7.56
C VAL A 93 -1.21 2.41 8.30
N GLU A 94 -2.47 2.10 7.98
CA GLU A 94 -3.63 2.80 8.56
C GLU A 94 -3.79 2.45 10.04
N ASN A 95 -3.73 1.15 10.34
CA ASN A 95 -3.79 0.65 11.70
C ASN A 95 -3.03 -0.68 11.77
N PHE A 96 -2.14 -0.81 12.74
CA PHE A 96 -1.47 -2.06 13.03
C PHE A 96 -1.41 -2.30 14.54
N SER A 97 -2.11 -3.33 14.99
CA SER A 97 -2.14 -3.80 16.37
C SER A 97 -1.97 -5.31 16.37
N TYR A 98 -0.96 -5.79 17.08
CA TYR A 98 -0.70 -7.20 17.26
C TYR A 98 -0.14 -7.43 18.66
N ASP A 99 -0.83 -8.23 19.45
CA ASP A 99 -0.40 -8.68 20.77
C ASP A 99 -0.51 -10.21 20.80
N ALA A 100 0.59 -10.90 21.10
CA ALA A 100 0.62 -12.36 21.11
C ALA A 100 -0.41 -12.95 22.10
N ASP A 101 -0.62 -12.28 23.23
CA ASP A 101 -1.45 -12.73 24.34
C ASP A 101 -2.91 -12.24 24.22
N LYS A 102 -3.17 -11.23 23.39
CA LYS A 102 -4.51 -10.61 23.21
C LYS A 102 -4.95 -10.58 21.75
N PRO A 103 -5.33 -11.75 21.18
CA PRO A 103 -5.70 -11.84 19.76
C PRO A 103 -6.95 -11.03 19.39
N ASP A 104 -7.86 -10.76 20.34
CA ASP A 104 -9.10 -10.02 20.05
C ASP A 104 -8.86 -8.55 19.62
N GLY A 105 -7.73 -7.98 20.06
CA GLY A 105 -7.31 -6.62 19.73
C GLY A 105 -6.50 -6.50 18.43
N ASP A 106 -6.31 -7.61 17.71
CA ASP A 106 -5.55 -7.62 16.47
C ASP A 106 -6.24 -6.82 15.37
N ALA A 107 -5.46 -6.01 14.66
CA ALA A 107 -5.90 -5.34 13.45
C ALA A 107 -4.71 -5.07 12.53
N ALA A 108 -4.86 -5.39 11.25
CA ALA A 108 -3.92 -5.03 10.20
C ALA A 108 -4.68 -4.36 9.06
N SER A 109 -4.71 -3.03 9.05
CA SER A 109 -5.32 -2.26 7.97
C SER A 109 -4.24 -1.45 7.25
N PHE A 110 -4.14 -1.69 5.95
CA PHE A 110 -3.19 -1.06 5.07
C PHE A 110 -3.90 -0.37 3.92
N ASN A 111 -3.23 0.59 3.30
CA ASN A 111 -3.76 1.32 2.16
C ASN A 111 -2.66 1.52 1.10
N LEU A 112 -2.81 0.86 -0.04
CA LEU A 112 -1.97 1.05 -1.21
C LEU A 112 -2.58 2.17 -2.05
N VAL A 113 -1.98 3.36 -1.99
CA VAL A 113 -2.45 4.53 -2.72
C VAL A 113 -2.02 4.45 -4.19
N LYS A 114 -0.76 4.08 -4.44
CA LYS A 114 -0.21 3.89 -5.78
C LYS A 114 1.03 3.00 -5.80
N GLY A 115 1.38 2.51 -6.98
CA GLY A 115 2.54 1.65 -7.19
C GLY A 115 2.21 0.19 -6.91
N GLY A 116 3.15 -0.57 -6.38
CA GLY A 116 2.93 -1.99 -6.15
C GLY A 116 3.68 -2.56 -4.96
N LEU A 117 3.20 -3.70 -4.48
CA LEU A 117 3.79 -4.40 -3.36
C LEU A 117 3.62 -5.90 -3.50
N ARG A 118 4.48 -6.64 -2.81
CA ARG A 118 4.28 -8.04 -2.47
C ARG A 118 4.02 -8.13 -0.98
N SER A 119 2.96 -8.82 -0.61
CA SER A 119 2.59 -9.08 0.78
C SER A 119 2.73 -10.57 1.06
N VAL A 120 3.42 -10.89 2.15
CA VAL A 120 3.48 -12.22 2.75
C VAL A 120 2.81 -12.12 4.12
N THR A 121 1.68 -12.80 4.30
CA THR A 121 0.89 -12.65 5.53
C THR A 121 1.53 -13.38 6.71
N GLY A 122 1.57 -12.71 7.87
CA GLY A 122 2.18 -13.19 9.10
C GLY A 122 1.21 -13.99 9.97
N LEU A 123 1.53 -14.07 11.27
CA LEU A 123 0.76 -14.80 12.27
C LEU A 123 -0.66 -14.22 12.44
N LEU A 124 -0.82 -12.90 12.36
CA LEU A 124 -2.13 -12.24 12.41
C LEU A 124 -3.02 -12.73 11.27
N GLY A 125 -2.50 -12.78 10.04
CA GLY A 125 -3.22 -13.29 8.88
C GLY A 125 -3.50 -14.80 8.91
N LYS A 126 -2.86 -15.55 9.80
CA LYS A 126 -3.15 -16.97 10.04
C LYS A 126 -4.26 -17.14 11.08
N ARG A 127 -4.19 -16.44 12.22
CA ARG A 127 -5.16 -16.56 13.32
C ARG A 127 -6.44 -15.74 13.13
N ASN A 128 -6.31 -14.50 12.65
CA ASN A 128 -7.38 -13.50 12.56
C ASN A 128 -7.50 -12.93 11.14
N LYS A 129 -7.87 -13.79 10.19
CA LYS A 129 -7.94 -13.46 8.75
C LYS A 129 -8.87 -12.28 8.44
N GLU A 130 -9.96 -12.13 9.20
CA GLU A 130 -10.96 -11.07 9.03
C GLU A 130 -10.47 -9.69 9.49
N LYS A 131 -9.41 -9.66 10.30
CA LYS A 131 -8.82 -8.42 10.83
C LYS A 131 -7.73 -7.85 9.92
N PHE A 132 -7.42 -8.53 8.82
CA PHE A 132 -6.53 -8.04 7.79
C PHE A 132 -7.33 -7.39 6.65
N SER A 133 -6.94 -6.18 6.25
CA SER A 133 -7.49 -5.49 5.08
C SER A 133 -6.39 -4.69 4.37
N MET A 134 -6.32 -4.84 3.05
CA MET A 134 -5.48 -4.02 2.19
C MET A 134 -6.40 -3.22 1.26
N LYS A 135 -6.55 -1.93 1.56
CA LYS A 135 -7.37 -1.00 0.77
C LYS A 135 -6.59 -0.51 -0.43
N THR A 136 -7.29 -0.32 -1.54
CA THR A 136 -6.80 0.31 -2.76
C THR A 136 -7.90 1.21 -3.32
N PRO A 137 -7.60 2.08 -4.30
CA PRO A 137 -8.61 2.96 -4.87
C PRO A 137 -9.78 2.24 -5.58
N SER A 138 -9.61 1.00 -6.05
CA SER A 138 -10.68 0.25 -6.74
C SER A 138 -11.24 -0.94 -5.97
N ALA A 139 -10.60 -1.42 -4.91
CA ALA A 139 -11.09 -2.54 -4.11
C ALA A 139 -10.46 -2.61 -2.72
N THR A 140 -11.06 -3.41 -1.85
CA THR A 140 -10.42 -3.90 -0.62
C THR A 140 -10.05 -5.37 -0.80
N ILE A 141 -8.81 -5.71 -0.48
CA ILE A 141 -8.28 -7.07 -0.51
C ILE A 141 -8.31 -7.63 0.91
N GLY A 142 -9.07 -8.71 1.10
CA GLY A 142 -9.01 -9.59 2.26
C GLY A 142 -8.18 -10.83 1.96
N ILE A 143 -7.67 -11.48 3.01
CA ILE A 143 -6.76 -12.62 2.88
C ILE A 143 -7.33 -13.87 3.56
N ARG A 144 -6.86 -15.04 3.11
CA ARG A 144 -7.03 -16.32 3.81
C ARG A 144 -5.69 -17.05 3.89
N GLY A 145 -4.69 -16.42 4.51
CA GLY A 145 -3.32 -16.97 4.64
C GLY A 145 -2.64 -17.04 3.29
N THR A 146 -2.08 -15.91 2.84
CA THR A 146 -1.71 -15.72 1.44
C THR A 146 -0.36 -15.06 1.26
N THR A 147 0.27 -15.39 0.15
CA THR A 147 1.26 -14.53 -0.47
C THR A 147 0.66 -13.98 -1.75
N PHE A 148 0.64 -12.66 -1.91
CA PHE A 148 0.10 -12.02 -3.11
C PHE A 148 0.90 -10.79 -3.52
N ILE A 149 0.78 -10.42 -4.78
CA ILE A 149 1.27 -9.17 -5.35
C ILE A 149 0.05 -8.31 -5.69
N ALA A 150 0.13 -7.02 -5.39
CA ALA A 150 -0.86 -6.03 -5.78
C ALA A 150 -0.17 -4.84 -6.44
N GLU A 151 -0.73 -4.35 -7.52
CA GLU A 151 -0.22 -3.18 -8.26
C GLU A 151 -1.39 -2.29 -8.66
N TRP A 152 -1.38 -1.06 -8.15
CA TRP A 152 -2.32 -0.01 -8.56
C TRP A 152 -1.66 0.89 -9.59
N VAL A 153 -2.21 0.85 -10.80
CA VAL A 153 -1.85 1.74 -11.90
C VAL A 153 -2.81 2.91 -11.90
N GLU A 154 -2.30 4.09 -11.56
CA GLU A 154 -3.11 5.31 -11.55
C GLU A 154 -3.58 5.67 -12.97
N PRO A 155 -4.85 6.08 -13.13
CA PRO A 155 -5.30 6.63 -14.41
C PRO A 155 -4.58 7.95 -14.66
N SER A 156 -4.08 8.14 -15.88
CA SER A 156 -3.50 9.43 -16.25
C SER A 156 -4.56 10.51 -16.18
N GLU A 157 -4.16 11.74 -15.80
CA GLU A 157 -5.10 12.88 -15.76
C GLU A 157 -5.83 13.07 -17.09
N GLN A 158 -5.12 12.85 -18.21
CA GLN A 158 -5.70 12.89 -19.55
C GLN A 158 -6.78 11.82 -19.75
N ALA A 159 -6.57 10.59 -19.28
CA ALA A 159 -7.56 9.52 -19.36
C ALA A 159 -8.79 9.83 -18.49
N VAL A 160 -8.59 10.40 -17.29
CA VAL A 160 -9.69 10.82 -16.41
C VAL A 160 -10.50 11.95 -17.07
N ALA A 161 -9.81 12.96 -17.64
CA ALA A 161 -10.45 14.07 -18.33
C ALA A 161 -11.24 13.60 -19.57
N GLN A 162 -10.67 12.69 -20.36
CA GLN A 162 -11.33 12.10 -21.53
C GLN A 162 -12.56 11.27 -21.12
N ALA A 163 -12.46 10.47 -20.05
CA ALA A 163 -13.61 9.71 -19.54
C ALA A 163 -14.72 10.63 -19.00
N ALA A 164 -14.36 11.73 -18.33
CA ALA A 164 -15.32 12.74 -17.88
C ALA A 164 -15.99 13.47 -19.06
N ALA A 165 -15.22 13.86 -20.07
CA ALA A 165 -15.71 14.49 -21.30
C ALA A 165 -16.63 13.55 -22.09
N ALA A 166 -16.26 12.27 -22.21
CA ALA A 166 -17.11 11.26 -22.86
C ALA A 166 -18.43 11.04 -22.10
N ARG A 167 -18.39 11.01 -20.77
CA ARG A 167 -19.60 10.90 -19.94
C ARG A 167 -20.50 12.14 -20.05
N GLN A 168 -19.90 13.33 -20.08
CA GLN A 168 -20.63 14.57 -20.35
C GLN A 168 -21.25 14.56 -21.76
N ALA A 169 -20.51 14.15 -22.78
CA ALA A 169 -21.02 14.03 -24.14
C ALA A 169 -22.19 13.04 -24.24
N TRP A 170 -22.10 11.89 -23.56
CA TRP A 170 -23.20 10.91 -23.50
C TRP A 170 -24.45 11.48 -22.84
N LEU A 171 -24.30 12.19 -21.71
CA LEU A 171 -25.42 12.86 -21.04
C LEU A 171 -26.07 13.90 -21.96
N MET A 172 -25.26 14.75 -22.59
CA MET A 172 -25.73 15.77 -23.54
C MET A 172 -26.44 15.14 -24.75
N ALA A 173 -25.90 14.04 -25.29
CA ALA A 173 -26.52 13.28 -26.38
C ALA A 173 -27.85 12.63 -25.94
N SER A 174 -27.92 12.10 -24.72
CA SER A 174 -29.13 11.49 -24.16
C SER A 174 -30.25 12.50 -23.88
N THR A 175 -29.90 13.79 -23.73
CA THR A 175 -30.85 14.90 -23.56
C THR A 175 -31.14 15.66 -24.85
N ALA A 176 -30.40 15.40 -25.94
CA ALA A 176 -30.69 15.98 -27.25
C ALA A 176 -31.97 15.35 -27.78
N GLY A 177 -33.08 16.09 -27.70
CA GLY A 177 -34.38 15.65 -28.19
C GLY A 177 -34.34 15.29 -29.68
N LEU A 178 -35.11 14.26 -30.05
CA LEU A 178 -35.40 13.88 -31.44
C LEU A 178 -36.16 15.02 -32.14
N GLY A 179 -35.43 16.03 -32.62
CA GLY A 179 -35.95 17.04 -33.53
C GLY A 179 -35.24 16.90 -34.87
N ASP A 180 -36.00 16.94 -35.97
CA ASP A 180 -35.62 16.59 -37.35
C ASP A 180 -34.48 17.41 -37.99
N SER A 181 -33.65 18.12 -37.24
CA SER A 181 -32.76 19.11 -37.81
C SER A 181 -31.49 19.45 -37.01
N TYR A 182 -30.74 18.50 -36.42
CA TYR A 182 -29.37 18.77 -35.92
C TYR A 182 -28.43 17.55 -35.98
N PRO A 183 -27.09 17.75 -36.06
CA PRO A 183 -26.18 16.79 -36.68
C PRO A 183 -25.79 15.61 -35.78
N VAL A 184 -25.58 14.46 -36.42
CA VAL A 184 -25.24 13.13 -35.88
C VAL A 184 -23.92 13.03 -35.07
N GLN A 185 -23.28 14.16 -34.78
CA GLN A 185 -21.93 14.19 -34.19
C GLN A 185 -21.80 13.64 -32.76
N PRO A 186 -22.78 13.77 -31.83
CA PRO A 186 -22.64 13.26 -30.46
C PRO A 186 -22.54 11.73 -30.38
N LEU A 187 -23.18 11.02 -31.32
CA LEU A 187 -23.19 9.55 -31.38
C LEU A 187 -21.82 8.98 -31.78
N MET A 188 -21.06 9.67 -32.63
CA MET A 188 -19.72 9.23 -33.03
C MET A 188 -18.70 9.31 -31.89
N LEU A 189 -18.87 10.23 -30.94
CA LEU A 189 -18.03 10.28 -29.73
C LEU A 189 -18.41 9.20 -28.70
N ALA A 190 -19.70 8.83 -28.61
CA ALA A 190 -20.19 7.84 -27.67
C ALA A 190 -19.78 6.39 -28.03
N GLN A 191 -19.58 6.08 -29.32
CA GLN A 191 -19.16 4.76 -29.79
C GLN A 191 -17.65 4.47 -29.60
N ALA A 192 -16.85 5.46 -29.18
CA ALA A 192 -15.40 5.37 -29.23
C ALA A 192 -14.71 4.71 -28.00
N ASN A 193 -15.40 4.42 -26.90
CA ASN A 193 -14.71 4.33 -25.61
C ASN A 193 -15.00 3.09 -24.73
N ILE A 194 -15.00 1.89 -25.32
CA ILE A 194 -14.59 0.70 -24.56
C ILE A 194 -13.06 0.74 -24.54
N PRO A 195 -12.40 0.91 -23.38
CA PRO A 195 -10.94 0.80 -23.33
C PRO A 195 -10.54 -0.54 -23.95
N PRO A 196 -9.61 -0.57 -24.91
CA PRO A 196 -9.17 -1.83 -25.46
C PRO A 196 -8.68 -2.72 -24.31
N LEU A 197 -9.10 -3.98 -24.32
CA LEU A 197 -8.41 -5.03 -23.56
C LEU A 197 -6.91 -4.91 -23.86
N PRO A 198 -6.02 -5.08 -22.87
CA PRO A 198 -4.62 -4.71 -22.99
C PRO A 198 -3.97 -5.41 -24.19
N GLY A 199 -3.74 -4.63 -25.25
CA GLY A 199 -2.94 -5.00 -26.41
C GLY A 199 -1.56 -4.38 -26.29
N ASN A 200 -0.55 -5.26 -26.13
CA ASN A 200 0.85 -5.15 -26.57
C ASN A 200 1.66 -3.85 -26.41
N SER A 201 1.22 -2.85 -25.64
CA SER A 201 1.91 -1.55 -25.53
C SER A 201 2.98 -1.50 -24.43
N GLY A 202 3.24 -2.62 -23.73
CA GLY A 202 4.16 -2.67 -22.59
C GLY A 202 3.74 -1.83 -21.37
N ARG A 203 2.57 -1.18 -21.41
CA ARG A 203 1.98 -0.41 -20.31
C ARG A 203 0.65 -1.04 -19.90
N LEU A 204 0.54 -1.33 -18.60
CA LEU A 204 -0.70 -1.82 -17.98
C LEU A 204 -1.79 -0.74 -18.08
N ALA A 205 -3.04 -1.17 -18.26
CA ALA A 205 -4.18 -0.26 -18.21
C ALA A 205 -4.39 0.25 -16.76
N PRO A 206 -4.97 1.43 -16.55
CA PRO A 206 -5.27 1.90 -15.21
C PRO A 206 -6.21 0.94 -14.45
N GLY A 207 -5.90 0.70 -13.18
CA GLY A 207 -6.67 -0.21 -12.34
C GLY A 207 -5.79 -1.00 -11.38
N LEU A 208 -6.44 -1.86 -10.61
CA LEU A 208 -5.79 -2.76 -9.67
C LEU A 208 -5.51 -4.08 -10.33
N TYR A 209 -4.25 -4.48 -10.36
CA TYR A 209 -3.83 -5.83 -10.71
C TYR A 209 -3.45 -6.60 -9.45
N VAL A 210 -3.81 -7.87 -9.42
CA VAL A 210 -3.43 -8.78 -8.35
C VAL A 210 -2.92 -10.10 -8.92
N GLN A 211 -1.93 -10.68 -8.25
CA GLN A 211 -1.46 -12.04 -8.48
C GLN A 211 -1.43 -12.78 -7.15
N VAL A 212 -2.07 -13.94 -7.09
CA VAL A 212 -1.98 -14.80 -5.90
C VAL A 212 -0.85 -15.79 -6.11
N ILE A 213 0.15 -15.75 -5.25
CA ILE A 213 1.27 -16.69 -5.26
C ILE A 213 0.88 -17.94 -4.45
N ASP A 214 0.29 -17.74 -3.29
CA ASP A 214 -0.14 -18.80 -2.38
C ASP A 214 -1.41 -18.39 -1.63
N GLY A 215 -2.26 -19.37 -1.30
CA GLY A 215 -3.52 -19.19 -0.57
C GLY A 215 -4.69 -18.67 -1.42
N LEU A 216 -5.59 -17.91 -0.78
CA LEU A 216 -6.74 -17.27 -1.41
C LEU A 216 -6.92 -15.82 -0.93
N ILE A 217 -7.10 -14.89 -1.87
CA ILE A 217 -7.52 -13.51 -1.58
C ILE A 217 -8.98 -13.31 -1.98
N ASN A 218 -9.68 -12.44 -1.25
CA ASN A 218 -10.99 -11.93 -1.62
C ASN A 218 -10.85 -10.46 -2.00
N LEU A 219 -11.26 -10.09 -3.21
CA LEU A 219 -11.37 -8.69 -3.62
C LEU A 219 -12.83 -8.28 -3.56
N THR A 220 -13.10 -7.20 -2.85
CA THR A 220 -14.45 -6.64 -2.72
C THR A 220 -14.45 -5.16 -3.06
N ASN A 221 -15.42 -4.74 -3.87
CA ASN A 221 -15.72 -3.35 -4.17
C ASN A 221 -17.23 -3.12 -4.34
N LYS A 222 -17.66 -1.94 -4.81
CA LYS A 222 -19.09 -1.63 -4.99
C LYS A 222 -19.73 -2.40 -6.14
N GLY A 223 -18.93 -2.87 -7.10
CA GLY A 223 -19.39 -3.67 -8.23
C GLY A 223 -19.60 -5.14 -7.88
N GLY A 224 -18.91 -5.64 -6.85
CA GLY A 224 -19.09 -7.00 -6.36
C GLY A 224 -17.87 -7.53 -5.61
N SER A 225 -17.88 -8.83 -5.35
CA SER A 225 -16.79 -9.55 -4.69
C SER A 225 -16.37 -10.77 -5.52
N LEU A 226 -15.07 -11.02 -5.59
CA LEU A 226 -14.51 -12.18 -6.27
C LEU A 226 -13.32 -12.75 -5.49
N ASN A 227 -13.24 -14.09 -5.45
CA ASN A 227 -12.13 -14.81 -4.85
C ASN A 227 -11.09 -15.16 -5.92
N PHE A 228 -9.81 -15.05 -5.56
CA PHE A 228 -8.69 -15.46 -6.39
C PHE A 228 -7.84 -16.47 -5.62
N ALA A 229 -7.58 -17.62 -6.25
CA ALA A 229 -6.75 -18.69 -5.72
C ALA A 229 -5.31 -18.59 -6.26
N ALA A 230 -4.39 -19.30 -5.63
CA ALA A 230 -3.00 -19.41 -6.06
C ALA A 230 -2.85 -19.66 -7.58
N GLY A 231 -1.94 -18.93 -8.22
CA GLY A 231 -1.71 -18.97 -9.66
C GLY A 231 -2.65 -18.09 -10.48
N GLN A 232 -3.73 -17.55 -9.91
CA GLN A 232 -4.67 -16.68 -10.62
C GLN A 232 -4.20 -15.22 -10.63
N PHE A 233 -4.56 -14.54 -11.72
CA PHE A 233 -4.41 -13.12 -11.88
C PHE A 233 -5.78 -12.45 -11.84
N GLY A 234 -5.83 -11.25 -11.28
CA GLY A 234 -7.04 -10.45 -11.19
C GLY A 234 -6.83 -9.04 -11.68
N PHE A 235 -7.91 -8.45 -12.19
CA PHE A 235 -7.96 -7.05 -12.57
C PHE A 235 -9.24 -6.41 -12.04
N THR A 236 -9.12 -5.23 -11.43
CA THR A 236 -10.25 -4.42 -10.97
C THR A 236 -10.09 -3.00 -11.49
N PRO A 237 -10.82 -2.62 -12.56
CA PRO A 237 -10.60 -1.35 -13.25
C PRO A 237 -10.97 -0.13 -12.38
N THR A 238 -12.11 -0.20 -11.69
CA THR A 238 -12.65 0.91 -10.89
C THR A 238 -13.38 0.40 -9.66
N ILE A 239 -13.69 1.28 -8.71
CA ILE A 239 -14.47 0.94 -7.51
C ILE A 239 -15.89 0.43 -7.81
N ALA A 240 -16.44 0.75 -8.98
CA ALA A 240 -17.82 0.44 -9.38
C ALA A 240 -17.93 -0.77 -10.32
N GLN A 241 -16.83 -1.20 -10.94
CA GLN A 241 -16.80 -2.37 -11.82
C GLN A 241 -16.31 -3.58 -11.02
N PRO A 242 -16.98 -4.74 -11.11
CA PRO A 242 -16.59 -5.92 -10.34
C PRO A 242 -15.17 -6.39 -10.71
N PRO A 243 -14.43 -6.98 -9.77
CA PRO A 243 -13.17 -7.66 -10.07
C PRO A 243 -13.37 -8.78 -11.09
N VAL A 244 -12.39 -9.00 -11.98
CA VAL A 244 -12.41 -10.06 -13.00
C VAL A 244 -11.11 -10.88 -12.98
N ILE A 245 -11.19 -12.14 -13.38
CA ILE A 245 -10.02 -13.02 -13.55
C ILE A 245 -9.35 -12.74 -14.90
N VAL A 246 -8.02 -12.64 -14.87
CA VAL A 246 -7.18 -12.52 -16.06
C VAL A 246 -6.50 -13.89 -16.28
N PRO A 247 -6.61 -14.50 -17.48
CA PRO A 247 -6.07 -15.85 -17.72
C PRO A 247 -4.55 -15.96 -17.68
N GLN A 248 -3.83 -14.88 -17.96
CA GLN A 248 -2.37 -14.85 -18.05
C GLN A 248 -1.82 -13.60 -17.37
N ASN A 249 -0.52 -13.60 -17.06
CA ASN A 249 0.15 -12.43 -16.49
C ASN A 249 0.05 -11.25 -17.49
N PRO A 250 -0.61 -10.13 -17.14
CA PRO A 250 -0.76 -8.98 -18.03
C PRO A 250 0.54 -8.17 -18.22
N GLY A 251 1.67 -8.64 -17.69
CA GLY A 251 2.95 -7.95 -17.68
C GLY A 251 3.30 -7.35 -16.31
N MET A 252 2.69 -7.83 -15.22
CA MET A 252 3.15 -7.49 -13.88
C MET A 252 4.57 -7.99 -13.68
N GLN A 253 5.46 -7.05 -13.37
CA GLN A 253 6.86 -7.33 -13.06
C GLN A 253 7.10 -7.06 -11.57
N PHE A 254 7.51 -8.10 -10.86
CA PHE A 254 7.96 -8.02 -9.48
C PHE A 254 9.33 -8.69 -9.36
N THR A 255 10.37 -7.93 -9.70
CA THR A 255 11.76 -8.40 -9.69
C THR A 255 12.58 -7.52 -8.75
N PRO A 256 12.54 -7.77 -7.43
CA PRO A 256 13.36 -7.01 -6.50
C PRO A 256 14.85 -7.32 -6.73
N PRO A 257 15.77 -6.44 -6.32
CA PRO A 257 17.20 -6.67 -6.43
C PRO A 257 17.62 -7.99 -5.76
N PRO A 258 18.71 -8.66 -6.20
CA PRO A 258 19.11 -9.97 -5.67
C PRO A 258 19.26 -10.04 -4.14
N VAL A 259 19.63 -8.93 -3.50
CA VAL A 259 19.73 -8.84 -2.03
C VAL A 259 18.40 -9.13 -1.32
N PHE A 260 17.26 -8.96 -2.01
CA PHE A 260 15.92 -9.27 -1.49
C PHE A 260 15.56 -10.75 -1.56
N ASN A 261 16.29 -11.53 -2.37
CA ASN A 261 16.07 -12.97 -2.51
C ASN A 261 16.97 -13.79 -1.58
N ALA A 262 17.92 -13.14 -0.88
CA ALA A 262 18.72 -13.81 0.13
C ALA A 262 17.89 -14.04 1.41
N PRO A 263 17.89 -15.26 1.99
CA PRO A 263 17.26 -15.48 3.27
C PRO A 263 17.88 -14.53 4.31
N THR A 264 17.05 -13.81 5.06
CA THR A 264 17.48 -12.98 6.19
C THR A 264 17.93 -13.90 7.33
N GLY A 265 19.10 -14.50 7.17
CA GLY A 265 19.72 -15.41 8.12
C GLY A 265 20.53 -14.65 9.18
N GLN A 266 20.28 -15.04 10.42
CA GLN A 266 21.01 -14.77 11.66
C GLN A 266 22.47 -14.34 11.47
N THR A 267 22.83 -13.21 12.10
CA THR A 267 24.21 -12.94 12.49
C THR A 267 24.63 -13.95 13.56
N THR A 268 25.32 -15.01 13.16
CA THR A 268 26.07 -15.88 14.07
C THR A 268 27.49 -15.33 14.18
N PRO A 269 28.00 -14.98 15.37
CA PRO A 269 29.39 -14.60 15.54
C PRO A 269 30.29 -15.85 15.71
N GLY A 270 31.34 -15.97 14.89
CA GLY A 270 32.58 -16.64 15.29
C GLY A 270 33.04 -17.86 14.50
N ASN A 271 34.28 -17.75 14.00
CA ASN A 271 35.26 -18.79 13.63
C ASN A 271 34.99 -19.67 12.39
N THR A 272 35.92 -19.86 11.45
CA THR A 272 37.38 -19.87 11.55
C THR A 272 38.00 -19.53 10.19
N ALA A 273 39.16 -18.88 10.22
CA ALA A 273 39.98 -18.51 9.08
C ALA A 273 40.40 -19.72 8.21
N THR A 274 40.24 -19.59 6.89
CA THR A 274 41.01 -20.37 5.92
C THR A 274 41.90 -19.41 5.15
N LYS A 275 43.21 -19.58 5.37
CA LYS A 275 44.29 -18.82 4.74
C LYS A 275 44.19 -18.90 3.22
N SER A 276 44.21 -17.75 2.54
CA SER A 276 44.62 -17.66 1.14
C SER A 276 45.93 -16.87 1.10
N ASN A 277 47.04 -17.60 1.07
CA ASN A 277 48.29 -17.06 0.57
C ASN A 277 48.29 -17.33 -0.93
N THR A 278 48.36 -16.28 -1.75
CA THR A 278 49.44 -16.05 -2.73
C THR A 278 49.09 -14.74 -3.45
N VAL A 279 49.83 -13.69 -3.13
CA VAL A 279 49.88 -12.46 -3.94
C VAL A 279 51.24 -12.52 -4.63
N ASP A 280 51.26 -12.52 -5.95
CA ASP A 280 52.47 -12.24 -6.70
C ASP A 280 52.18 -11.06 -7.63
N CYS A 281 52.83 -9.94 -7.33
CA CYS A 281 52.75 -8.70 -8.09
C CYS A 281 54.10 -8.50 -8.76
N GLU A 282 54.16 -8.72 -10.07
CA GLU A 282 55.34 -8.39 -10.87
C GLU A 282 55.33 -6.88 -11.16
N VAL A 283 56.34 -6.18 -10.65
CA VAL A 283 56.64 -4.76 -10.92
C VAL A 283 57.90 -4.72 -11.79
N ARG A 284 57.84 -3.96 -12.87
CA ARG A 284 59.02 -3.50 -13.62
C ARG A 284 59.29 -2.04 -13.30
#